data_AF-S4N2Q6-F1
#
_entry.id   AF-S4N2Q6-F1
#
_cell.length_a   1.000
_cell.length_b   1.000
_cell.length_c   1.000
_cell.angle_alpha   90.00
_cell.angle_beta   90.00
_cell.angle_gamma   90.00
#
_symmetry.space_group_name_H-M   'P 1'
#
loop_
_entity.id
_entity.type
_entity.pdbx_description
1 polymer ?
#
loop_
_entity_poly.entity_id
_entity_poly.type
_entity_poly.pdbx_seq_one_letter_code
_entity_poly.pdbx_strand_id
1 'polypeptide(L)' 'MHDTILYNSIYRFDDDVLVNPHVLGAPAGQNPVLHFRYIPGARTFRHYMRSFDYTWERGQPA' A
#
# COMPACT_ATOMS: atom_id res chain seq x y z
N MET A 1 -14.58 7.06 -1.25
CA MET A 1 -13.52 7.98 -1.69
C MET A 1 -12.75 8.49 -0.47
N HIS A 2 -11.41 8.55 -0.52
CA HIS A 2 -10.57 9.16 0.53
C HIS A 2 -9.82 10.37 -0.05
N ASP A 3 -9.50 11.37 0.77
CA ASP A 3 -8.80 12.60 0.35
C ASP A 3 -7.30 12.59 0.73
N THR A 4 -6.82 11.50 1.33
CA THR A 4 -5.43 11.36 1.73
C THR A 4 -4.52 11.25 0.50
N ILE A 5 -3.51 12.12 0.39
CA ILE A 5 -2.42 11.97 -0.57
C ILE A 5 -1.64 10.70 -0.20
N LEU A 6 -1.70 9.68 -1.06
CA LEU A 6 -0.98 8.43 -0.85
C LEU A 6 0.38 8.47 -1.52
N TYR A 7 1.42 8.09 -0.76
CA TYR A 7 2.80 7.95 -1.27
C TYR A 7 3.06 6.63 -1.99
N ASN A 8 2.06 5.76 -2.08
CA ASN A 8 2.12 4.49 -2.76
C ASN A 8 0.73 4.02 -3.21
N SER A 9 0.71 3.13 -4.19
CA SER A 9 -0.46 2.29 -4.49
C SER A 9 -0.28 0.92 -3.81
N ILE A 10 -1.35 0.39 -3.24
CA ILE A 10 -1.35 -0.89 -2.51
C ILE A 10 -2.43 -1.81 -3.08
N TYR A 11 -2.06 -3.03 -3.42
CA TYR A 11 -2.97 -4.10 -3.82
C TYR A 11 -2.78 -5.30 -2.90
N ARG A 12 -3.85 -5.72 -2.21
CA ARG A 12 -3.83 -6.80 -1.22
C ARG A 12 -4.58 -8.03 -1.75
N PHE A 13 -4.02 -9.21 -1.52
CA PHE A 13 -4.63 -10.51 -1.84
C PHE A 13 -4.28 -11.49 -0.72
N ASP A 14 -5.26 -11.92 0.08
CA ASP A 14 -5.03 -12.86 1.20
C ASP A 14 -3.81 -12.49 2.08
N ASP A 15 -2.72 -13.25 1.95
CA ASP A 15 -1.45 -13.11 2.66
C ASP A 15 -0.37 -12.38 1.84
N ASP A 16 -0.70 -11.80 0.70
CA ASP A 16 0.20 -11.10 -0.21
C ASP A 16 -0.20 -9.62 -0.36
N VAL A 17 0.82 -8.77 -0.49
CA VAL A 17 0.64 -7.36 -0.85
C VAL A 17 1.64 -6.95 -1.92
N LEU A 18 1.13 -6.29 -2.95
CA LEU A 18 1.91 -5.56 -3.94
C LEU A 18 1.89 -4.07 -3.58
N VAL A 19 3.07 -3.49 -3.44
CA VAL A 19 3.25 -2.08 -3.12
C VAL A 19 4.02 -1.40 -4.24
N ASN A 20 3.46 -0.33 -4.79
CA ASN A 20 4.14 0.53 -5.76
C ASN A 20 4.40 1.90 -5.12
N PRO A 21 5.62 2.17 -4.61
CA PRO A 21 5.98 3.47 -4.07
C PRO A 21 6.04 4.55 -5.15
N HIS A 22 5.56 5.75 -4.86
CA HIS A 22 5.66 6.89 -5.78
C HIS A 22 7.00 7.60 -5.60
N VAL A 23 7.96 7.28 -6.47
CA VAL A 23 9.28 7.93 -6.48
C VAL A 23 9.16 9.29 -7.17
N LEU A 24 9.70 10.34 -6.53
CA LEU A 24 9.72 11.69 -7.07
C LEU A 24 10.45 11.72 -8.43
N GLY A 25 9.80 12.32 -9.43
CA GLY A 25 10.38 12.47 -10.78
C GLY A 25 10.19 11.25 -11.69
N ALA A 26 9.52 10.19 -11.23
CA ALA A 26 9.22 9.00 -12.01
C ALA A 26 7.69 8.79 -12.16
N PRO A 27 7.17 8.58 -13.38
CA PRO A 27 5.79 8.15 -13.58
C PRO A 27 5.50 6.83 -12.86
N ALA A 28 4.26 6.65 -12.38
CA ALA A 28 3.87 5.48 -11.58
C ALA A 28 4.24 4.13 -12.24
N GLY A 29 4.03 4.00 -13.55
CA GLY A 29 4.36 2.77 -14.29
C GLY A 29 5.86 2.44 -14.41
N GLN A 30 6.75 3.37 -14.07
CA GLN A 30 8.20 3.15 -14.04
C GLN A 30 8.72 2.80 -12.64
N ASN A 31 7.90 2.96 -11.60
CA ASN A 31 8.30 2.65 -10.24
C ASN A 31 8.27 1.13 -10.01
N PRO A 32 9.21 0.59 -9.20
CA PRO A 32 9.20 -0.83 -8.89
C PRO A 32 7.92 -1.23 -8.14
N VAL A 33 7.51 -2.47 -8.34
CA VAL A 33 6.47 -3.10 -7.52
C VAL A 33 7.17 -4.04 -6.55
N LEU A 34 6.99 -3.78 -5.26
CA LEU A 34 7.49 -4.63 -4.19
C LEU A 34 6.40 -5.65 -3.83
N HIS A 35 6.76 -6.92 -3.83
CA HIS A 35 5.87 -7.99 -3.40
C HIS A 35 6.27 -8.48 -2.01
N PHE A 36 5.35 -8.35 -1.05
CA PHE A 36 5.55 -8.86 0.30
C PHE A 36 4.51 -9.90 0.64
N ARG A 37 4.96 -11.01 1.21
CA ARG A 37 4.11 -12.03 1.81
C ARG A 37 4.05 -11.84 3.32
N TYR A 38 2.92 -12.20 3.93
CA TYR A 38 2.81 -12.35 5.37
C TYR A 38 3.74 -13.45 5.86
N ILE A 39 4.64 -13.05 6.76
CA ILE A 39 5.54 -13.96 7.46
C ILE A 39 5.36 -13.70 8.95
N PRO A 40 4.99 -14.70 9.77
CA PRO A 40 4.89 -14.55 11.21
C PRO A 40 6.15 -13.92 11.79
N GLY A 41 6.00 -12.87 12.60
CA GLY A 41 7.13 -12.13 13.18
C GLY A 41 7.72 -11.03 12.27
N ALA A 42 7.54 -11.08 10.95
CA ALA A 42 8.01 -10.03 10.05
C ALA A 42 7.17 -8.74 10.17
N ARG A 43 7.76 -7.60 9.81
CA ARG A 43 7.14 -6.28 10.02
C ARG A 43 6.58 -5.65 8.75
N THR A 44 7.21 -5.88 7.59
CA THR A 44 6.95 -5.11 6.38
C THR A 44 5.52 -5.25 5.86
N PHE A 45 5.01 -6.48 5.72
CA PHE A 45 3.60 -6.72 5.35
C PHE A 45 2.65 -5.97 6.29
N ARG A 46 2.81 -6.16 7.61
CA ARG A 46 1.95 -5.54 8.63
C ARG A 46 2.05 -4.01 8.65
N HIS A 47 3.20 -3.46 8.31
CA HIS A 47 3.40 -2.02 8.20
C HIS A 47 2.54 -1.44 7.07
N TYR A 48 2.58 -2.04 5.88
CA TYR A 48 1.74 -1.60 4.76
C TYR A 48 0.25 -1.86 5.00
N MET A 49 -0.13 -2.98 5.62
CA MET A 49 -1.54 -3.23 5.97
C MET A 49 -2.07 -2.20 6.96
N ARG A 50 -1.28 -1.80 7.97
CA ARG A 50 -1.70 -0.74 8.89
C ARG A 50 -1.92 0.60 8.17
N SER A 51 -1.08 0.93 7.19
CA SER A 51 -1.26 2.13 6.36
C SER A 51 -2.53 2.06 5.50
N PHE A 52 -2.82 0.87 4.96
CA PHE A 52 -4.04 0.62 4.19
C PHE A 52 -5.28 0.79 5.07
N ASP A 53 -5.34 0.09 6.20
CA ASP A 53 -6.46 0.12 7.14
C ASP A 53 -6.72 1.56 7.63
N TYR A 54 -5.66 2.30 7.97
CA TYR A 54 -5.76 3.71 8.37
C TYR A 54 -6.46 4.57 7.31
N THR A 55 -6.14 4.37 6.03
CA THR A 55 -6.74 5.10 4.92
C THR A 55 -8.18 4.67 4.69
N TRP A 56 -8.43 3.36 4.72
CA TRP A 56 -9.75 2.76 4.48
C TRP A 56 -10.78 3.22 5.52
N GLU A 57 -10.43 3.16 6.81
CA GLU A 57 -11.28 3.60 7.92
C GLU A 57 -11.67 5.09 7.85
N ARG A 58 -10.90 5.91 7.13
CA ARG A 58 -11.12 7.36 6.97
C ARG A 58 -11.78 7.72 5.64
N GLY A 59 -11.97 6.75 4.75
CA GLY A 59 -12.70 6.94 3.52
C GLY A 59 -14.18 7.20 3.77
N GLN A 60 -14.77 8.14 3.04
CA GLN A 60 -16.22 8.34 3.03
C GLN A 60 -16.82 7.59 1.84
N PRO A 61 -18.10 7.14 1.90
CA PRO A 61 -18.82 6.72 0.70
C PRO A 61 -18.75 7.77 -0.40
N ALA A 62 -18.77 7.34 -1.66
CA ALA A 62 -18.81 8.25 -2.81
C ALA A 62 -20.22 8.84 -2.99
#